data_AF-A0A962Z636-F1
#
_entry.id   AF-A0A962Z636-F1
#
_cell.length_a   1.000
_cell.length_b   1.000
_cell.length_c   1.000
_cell.angle_alpha   90.00
_cell.angle_beta   90.00
_cell.angle_gamma   90.00
#
_symmetry.space_group_name_H-M   'P 1'
#
loop_
_entity.id
_entity.type
_entity.pdbx_description
1 polymer ?
#
loop_
_entity_poly.entity_id
_entity_poly.type
_entity_poly.pdbx_seq_one_letter_code
_entity_poly.pdbx_strand_id
1 'polypeptide(L)'
;TLLVVRPGIETFTLGAGLLLFAALMWGSALIAIKLLARTESSLTITLYATLFLTPITFSFAIFNWSWPSYHAMLVLLAIGTLGSLAQMAIAQAMHEADASLVLPLDFTKLLWACLLGYVLFDEIPDIFAIIGGTIILLSVIYIAYRERRSGT
;
A
#
# COMPACT_ATOMS: atom_id res chain seq x y z
N THR A 1 -11.00 -1.90 6.18
CA THR A 1 -10.89 -3.31 5.76
C THR A 1 -12.20 -4.08 5.95
N LEU A 2 -12.95 -3.87 7.04
CA LEU A 2 -14.28 -4.51 7.26
C LEU A 2 -15.34 -4.19 6.18
N LEU A 3 -15.24 -3.04 5.50
CA LEU A 3 -16.18 -2.62 4.44
C LEU A 3 -15.85 -3.22 3.05
N VAL A 4 -14.65 -3.78 2.86
CA VAL A 4 -14.23 -4.47 1.62
C VAL A 4 -14.53 -5.97 1.68
N VAL A 5 -14.61 -6.52 2.90
CA VAL A 5 -15.14 -7.86 3.13
C VAL A 5 -16.65 -7.77 2.98
N ARG A 6 -17.16 -7.94 1.75
CA ARG A 6 -18.58 -8.12 1.43
C ARG A 6 -19.25 -8.97 2.53
N PRO A 7 -20.08 -8.41 3.44
CA PRO A 7 -20.81 -9.22 4.40
C PRO A 7 -22.11 -9.62 3.69
N GLY A 8 -22.00 -10.61 2.81
CA GLY A 8 -23.09 -11.01 1.95
C GLY A 8 -22.82 -12.34 1.26
N ILE A 9 -23.10 -13.42 1.99
CA ILE A 9 -23.42 -14.76 1.48
C ILE A 9 -22.23 -15.60 0.97
N GLU A 10 -21.09 -15.62 1.65
CA GLU A 10 -20.23 -16.83 1.64
C GLU A 10 -19.62 -17.07 3.03
N THR A 11 -19.62 -18.33 3.45
CA THR A 11 -19.02 -18.83 4.71
C THR A 11 -17.63 -18.26 4.91
N PHE A 12 -17.23 -17.97 6.16
CA PHE A 12 -15.88 -17.55 6.55
C PHE A 12 -14.79 -18.28 5.74
N THR A 13 -14.33 -17.68 4.63
CA THR A 13 -13.42 -18.34 3.69
C THR A 13 -11.99 -18.18 4.17
N LEU A 14 -11.12 -19.13 3.82
CA LEU A 14 -9.68 -19.02 4.06
C LEU A 14 -9.12 -17.66 3.57
N GLY A 15 -9.70 -17.11 2.50
CA GLY A 15 -9.37 -15.78 1.96
C GLY A 15 -9.60 -14.65 2.96
N ALA A 16 -10.71 -14.64 3.70
CA ALA A 16 -10.97 -13.60 4.70
C ALA A 16 -9.95 -13.62 5.85
N GLY A 17 -9.54 -14.82 6.29
CA GLY A 17 -8.48 -15.00 7.28
C GLY A 17 -7.12 -14.51 6.79
N LEU A 18 -6.76 -14.82 5.55
CA LEU A 18 -5.52 -14.34 4.92
C LEU A 18 -5.48 -12.82 4.77
N LEU A 19 -6.62 -12.19 4.44
CA LEU A 19 -6.72 -10.73 4.35
C LEU A 19 -6.48 -10.05 5.71
N LEU A 20 -7.03 -10.60 6.79
CA LEU A 20 -6.78 -10.09 8.14
C LEU A 20 -5.31 -10.26 8.55
N PHE A 21 -4.72 -11.41 8.23
CA PHE A 21 -3.30 -11.65 8.48
C PHE A 21 -2.41 -10.68 7.70
N ALA A 22 -2.71 -10.44 6.42
CA ALA A 22 -2.01 -9.46 5.60
C ALA A 22 -2.13 -8.04 6.17
N ALA A 23 -3.32 -7.65 6.64
CA ALA A 23 -3.52 -6.35 7.28
C ALA A 23 -2.71 -6.21 8.58
N LEU A 24 -2.62 -7.27 9.38
CA LEU A 24 -1.80 -7.30 10.60
C LEU A 24 -0.31 -7.16 10.27
N MET A 25 0.18 -7.91 9.27
CA MET A 25 1.57 -7.83 8.81
C MET A 25 1.91 -6.44 8.22
N TRP A 26 0.98 -5.83 7.49
CA TRP A 26 1.18 -4.47 6.98
C TRP A 26 1.24 -3.44 8.12
N GLY A 27 0.34 -3.55 9.09
CA GLY A 27 0.35 -2.68 10.27
C GLY A 27 1.65 -2.80 11.08
N SER A 28 2.14 -4.02 11.31
CA SER A 28 3.42 -4.23 12.00
C SER A 28 4.61 -3.72 11.18
N ALA A 29 4.60 -3.88 9.86
CA ALA A 29 5.61 -3.33 8.97
C ALA A 29 5.65 -1.80 9.05
N LEU A 30 4.51 -1.11 9.04
CA LEU A 30 4.47 0.35 9.18
C LEU A 30 5.04 0.83 10.53
N ILE A 31 4.75 0.11 11.62
CA ILE A 31 5.32 0.41 12.94
C ILE A 31 6.84 0.20 12.93
N ALA A 32 7.31 -0.90 12.33
CA ALA A 32 8.74 -1.17 12.19
C ALA A 32 9.44 -0.06 11.38
N ILE A 33 8.87 0.33 10.23
CA ILE A 33 9.39 1.44 9.41
C ILE A 33 9.45 2.72 10.24
N LYS A 34 8.40 3.06 11.01
CA LYS A 34 8.40 4.25 11.88
C LYS A 34 9.48 4.17 12.96
N LEU A 35 9.72 3.00 13.55
CA LEU A 35 10.76 2.82 14.56
C LEU A 35 12.15 2.97 13.96
N LEU A 36 12.41 2.36 12.81
CA LEU A 36 13.68 2.44 12.10
C LEU A 36 13.94 3.86 11.57
N ALA A 37 12.90 4.56 11.11
CA ALA A 37 13.00 5.94 10.62
C ALA A 37 13.47 6.94 11.70
N ARG A 38 13.50 6.55 12.98
CA ARG A 38 14.05 7.40 14.05
C ARG A 38 15.58 7.34 14.15
N THR A 39 16.19 6.29 13.62
CA THR A 39 17.63 6.02 13.78
C THR A 39 18.35 5.92 12.45
N GLU A 40 17.67 5.45 11.41
CA GLU A 40 18.24 5.15 10.10
C GLU A 40 17.68 6.06 9.01
N SER A 41 18.45 6.24 7.94
CA SER A 41 17.99 6.99 6.76
C SER A 41 16.92 6.22 5.98
N SER A 42 16.01 6.94 5.32
CA SER A 42 14.96 6.38 4.45
C SER A 42 15.51 5.48 3.33
N LEU A 43 16.71 5.82 2.84
CA LEU A 43 17.44 5.03 1.85
C LEU A 43 17.92 3.71 2.46
N THR A 44 18.50 3.73 3.66
CA THR A 44 18.91 2.52 4.39
C THR A 44 17.72 1.59 4.58
N ILE A 45 16.59 2.10 5.09
CA ILE A 45 15.39 1.30 5.35
C ILE A 45 14.91 0.60 4.07
N THR A 46 14.82 1.34 2.97
CA THR A 46 14.34 0.79 1.69
C THR A 46 15.32 -0.21 1.09
N LEU A 47 16.63 0.07 1.17
CA LEU A 47 17.67 -0.85 0.70
C LEU A 47 17.64 -2.17 1.46
N TYR A 48 17.60 -2.12 2.80
CA TYR A 48 17.54 -3.34 3.61
C TYR A 48 16.25 -4.12 3.35
N ALA A 49 15.10 -3.45 3.26
CA ALA A 49 13.84 -4.10 2.92
C ALA A 49 13.92 -4.82 1.55
N THR A 50 14.46 -4.14 0.53
CA THR A 50 14.62 -4.71 -0.80
C THR A 50 15.63 -5.86 -0.80
N LEU A 51 16.75 -5.72 -0.08
CA LEU A 51 17.80 -6.73 0.02
C LEU A 51 17.31 -8.01 0.72
N PHE A 52 16.43 -7.91 1.71
CA PHE A 52 15.82 -9.06 2.37
C PHE A 52 14.67 -9.68 1.56
N LEU A 53 13.81 -8.86 0.96
CA LEU A 53 12.66 -9.34 0.18
C LEU A 53 13.08 -10.01 -1.14
N THR A 54 14.14 -9.53 -1.79
CA THR A 54 14.61 -10.07 -3.07
C THR A 54 14.95 -11.56 -3.01
N PRO A 55 15.82 -12.06 -2.10
CA PRO A 55 16.14 -13.49 -2.05
C PRO A 55 14.94 -14.34 -1.60
N ILE A 56 14.08 -13.83 -0.73
CA ILE A 56 12.87 -14.53 -0.28
C ILE A 56 11.93 -14.73 -1.48
N THR A 57 11.60 -13.65 -2.18
CA THR A 57 10.73 -13.70 -3.37
C THR A 57 11.35 -14.50 -4.51
N PHE A 58 12.67 -14.41 -4.71
CA PHE A 58 13.40 -15.21 -5.69
C PHE A 58 13.32 -16.72 -5.38
N SER A 59 13.41 -17.10 -4.10
CA SER A 59 13.28 -18.50 -3.67
C SER A 59 11.89 -19.08 -3.99
N PHE A 60 10.83 -18.27 -3.97
CA PHE A 60 9.51 -18.69 -4.43
C PHE A 60 9.38 -18.67 -5.96
N ALA A 61 10.02 -17.69 -6.62
CA ALA A 61 9.98 -17.54 -8.07
C ALA A 61 10.66 -18.70 -8.81
N ILE A 62 11.70 -19.32 -8.23
CA ILE A 62 12.45 -20.40 -8.89
C ILE A 62 11.58 -21.61 -9.25
N PHE A 63 10.53 -21.89 -8.47
CA PHE A 63 9.63 -23.02 -8.71
C PHE A 63 8.76 -22.86 -9.97
N ASN A 64 8.52 -21.63 -10.42
CA ASN A 64 7.70 -21.30 -11.59
C ASN A 64 8.38 -20.24 -12.48
N TRP A 65 9.71 -20.28 -12.56
CA TRP A 65 10.47 -19.23 -13.26
C TRP A 65 10.19 -19.28 -14.76
N SER A 66 9.73 -18.14 -15.30
CA SER A 66 9.58 -17.93 -16.75
C SER A 66 10.30 -16.64 -17.12
N TRP A 67 11.02 -16.68 -18.24
CA TRP A 67 11.73 -15.50 -18.73
C TRP A 67 10.73 -14.46 -19.26
N PRO A 68 10.73 -13.23 -18.73
CA PRO A 68 9.84 -12.20 -19.21
C PRO A 68 10.21 -11.77 -20.64
N SER A 69 9.22 -11.37 -21.42
CA SER A 69 9.44 -10.73 -22.72
C SER A 69 10.15 -9.38 -22.54
N TYR A 70 10.77 -8.85 -23.61
CA TYR A 70 11.41 -7.53 -23.56
C TYR A 70 10.47 -6.41 -23.06
N HIS A 71 9.20 -6.45 -23.50
CA HIS A 71 8.17 -5.52 -23.04
C HIS A 71 7.88 -5.70 -21.55
N ALA A 72 7.70 -6.94 -21.09
CA ALA A 72 7.47 -7.23 -19.68
C ALA A 72 8.67 -6.83 -18.81
N MET A 73 9.90 -6.95 -19.31
CA MET A 73 11.10 -6.55 -18.59
C MET A 73 11.18 -5.03 -18.38
N LEU A 74 10.82 -4.22 -19.39
CA LEU A 74 10.72 -2.76 -19.25
C LEU A 74 9.65 -2.36 -18.22
N VAL A 75 8.50 -3.01 -18.26
CA VAL A 75 7.41 -2.77 -17.30
C VAL A 75 7.84 -3.17 -15.88
N LEU A 76 8.50 -4.32 -15.71
CA LEU A 76 9.02 -4.76 -14.41
C LEU A 76 10.05 -3.78 -13.84
N LEU A 77 10.93 -3.22 -14.69
CA LEU A 77 11.90 -2.22 -14.28
C LEU A 77 11.21 -0.91 -13.85
N ALA A 78 10.18 -0.49 -14.58
CA ALA A 78 9.37 0.67 -14.21
C ALA A 78 8.63 0.44 -12.87
N ILE A 79 8.01 -0.73 -12.68
CA ILE A 79 7.33 -1.07 -11.43
C ILE A 79 8.31 -1.14 -10.26
N GLY A 80 9.48 -1.76 -10.46
CA GLY A 80 10.52 -1.87 -9.44
C GLY A 80 11.05 -0.50 -9.01
N THR A 81 11.39 0.35 -9.97
CA THR A 81 11.89 1.71 -9.68
C THR A 81 10.84 2.58 -9.00
N LEU A 82 9.60 2.63 -9.53
CA LEU A 82 8.50 3.38 -8.92
C LEU A 82 8.14 2.83 -7.54
N GLY A 83 8.13 1.50 -7.37
CA GLY A 83 7.88 0.84 -6.10
C GLY A 83 8.92 1.17 -5.04
N SER A 84 10.21 1.14 -5.39
CA SER A 84 11.29 1.55 -4.50
C SER A 84 11.19 3.04 -4.13
N LEU A 85 10.91 3.92 -5.09
CA LEU A 85 10.69 5.35 -4.83
C LEU A 85 9.49 5.58 -3.90
N ALA A 86 8.40 4.85 -4.09
CA ALA A 86 7.23 4.91 -3.22
C ALA A 86 7.56 4.46 -1.79
N GLN A 87 8.33 3.37 -1.64
CA GLN A 87 8.78 2.89 -0.32
C GLN A 87 9.71 3.90 0.36
N MET A 88 10.65 4.50 -0.38
CA MET A 88 11.50 5.58 0.14
C MET A 88 10.68 6.79 0.59
N ALA A 89 9.67 7.18 -0.19
CA ALA A 89 8.77 8.28 0.16
C ALA A 89 7.97 7.99 1.43
N ILE A 90 7.51 6.75 1.63
CA ILE A 90 6.82 6.33 2.87
C ILE A 90 7.79 6.40 4.05
N ALA A 91 9.01 5.87 3.91
CA ALA A 91 10.01 5.90 4.97
C ALA A 91 10.36 7.36 5.34
N GLN A 92 10.51 8.25 4.35
CA GLN A 92 10.75 9.67 4.57
C GLN A 92 9.55 10.35 5.24
N ALA A 93 8.32 10.06 4.81
CA ALA A 93 7.12 10.59 5.44
C ALA A 93 7.00 10.16 6.91
N MET A 94 7.39 8.93 7.24
CA MET A 94 7.42 8.44 8.63
C MET A 94 8.56 9.05 9.46
N HIS A 95 9.62 9.54 8.82
CA HIS A 95 10.71 10.27 9.45
C HIS A 95 10.29 11.71 9.79
N GLU A 96 9.60 12.39 8.87
CA GLU A 96 9.24 13.81 9.02
C GLU A 96 7.89 14.06 9.71
N ALA A 97 6.95 13.13 9.58
CA ALA A 97 5.58 13.28 10.07
C ALA A 97 5.17 12.10 10.96
N ASP A 98 4.26 12.36 11.88
CA ASP A 98 3.68 11.29 12.68
C ASP A 98 2.85 10.33 11.83
N ALA A 99 2.92 9.03 12.12
CA ALA A 99 2.09 8.03 11.46
C ALA A 99 0.58 8.35 11.45
N SER A 100 0.07 9.15 12.40
CA SER A 100 -1.32 9.62 12.37
C SER A 100 -1.65 10.50 11.18
N LEU A 101 -0.66 11.20 10.61
CA LEU A 101 -0.76 12.00 9.38
C LEU A 101 -0.59 11.14 8.13
N VAL A 102 0.30 10.15 8.20
CA VAL A 102 0.64 9.29 7.05
C VAL A 102 -0.45 8.23 6.79
N LEU A 103 -1.09 7.71 7.84
CA LEU A 103 -2.14 6.68 7.72
C LEU A 103 -3.35 7.14 6.87
N PRO A 104 -3.93 8.34 7.07
CA PRO A 104 -4.98 8.88 6.20
C PRO A 104 -4.56 8.99 4.73
N LEU A 105 -3.32 9.43 4.47
CA LEU A 105 -2.77 9.50 3.12
C LEU A 105 -2.62 8.11 2.50
N ASP A 106 -2.22 7.10 3.27
CA ASP A 106 -2.13 5.71 2.78
C ASP A 106 -3.50 5.20 2.29
N PHE A 107 -4.62 5.65 2.87
CA PHE A 107 -5.96 5.30 2.35
C PHE A 107 -6.30 5.97 1.03
N THR A 108 -5.74 7.15 0.73
CA THR A 108 -5.96 7.82 -0.57
C THR A 108 -5.42 7.02 -1.75
N LYS A 109 -4.47 6.10 -1.53
CA LYS A 109 -3.94 5.23 -2.57
C LYS A 109 -5.03 4.37 -3.23
N LEU A 110 -6.10 4.04 -2.50
CA LEU A 110 -7.24 3.27 -3.04
C LEU A 110 -8.02 4.08 -4.08
N LEU A 111 -8.17 5.40 -3.87
CA LEU A 111 -8.81 6.28 -4.84
C LEU A 111 -7.98 6.37 -6.11
N TRP A 112 -6.67 6.57 -5.98
CA TRP A 112 -5.75 6.60 -7.11
C TRP A 112 -5.69 5.25 -7.83
N ALA A 113 -5.67 4.14 -7.11
CA ALA A 113 -5.68 2.80 -7.70
C ALA A 113 -6.96 2.56 -8.51
N CYS A 114 -8.13 2.95 -8.00
CA CYS A 114 -9.40 2.84 -8.72
C CYS A 114 -9.43 3.73 -9.97
N LEU A 115 -8.96 4.98 -9.86
CA LEU A 115 -8.90 5.91 -10.98
C LEU A 115 -7.94 5.43 -12.08
N LEU A 116 -6.74 4.98 -11.69
CA LEU A 116 -5.76 4.44 -12.63
C LEU A 116 -6.21 3.10 -13.22
N GLY A 117 -6.90 2.27 -12.44
CA GLY A 117 -7.58 1.05 -12.90
C GLY A 117 -8.52 1.33 -14.07
N TYR A 118 -9.40 2.32 -13.88
CA TYR A 118 -10.32 2.75 -14.92
C TYR A 118 -9.61 3.35 -16.14
N VAL A 119 -8.65 4.27 -15.94
CA VAL A 119 -7.99 4.98 -17.05
C VAL A 119 -7.04 4.09 -17.86
N LEU A 120 -6.29 3.20 -17.21
CA LEU A 120 -5.25 2.41 -17.86
C LEU A 120 -5.72 1.02 -18.29
N PHE A 121 -6.70 0.44 -17.59
CA PHE A 121 -7.14 -0.93 -17.80
C PHE A 121 -8.63 -1.05 -18.17
N ASP A 122 -9.35 0.08 -18.30
CA ASP A 122 -10.79 0.13 -18.60
C ASP A 122 -11.64 -0.67 -17.59
N GLU A 123 -11.15 -0.80 -16.36
CA GLU A 123 -11.86 -1.47 -15.28
C GLU A 123 -12.95 -0.56 -14.72
N ILE A 124 -14.21 -0.88 -15.04
CA ILE A 124 -15.38 -0.13 -14.55
C ILE A 124 -15.51 -0.34 -13.03
N PRO A 125 -15.44 0.73 -12.22
CA PRO A 125 -15.58 0.60 -10.77
C PRO A 125 -16.97 0.08 -10.37
N ASP A 126 -17.00 -0.92 -9.50
CA ASP A 126 -18.23 -1.39 -8.86
C ASP A 126 -18.87 -0.25 -8.02
N ILE A 127 -20.20 -0.23 -7.90
CA ILE A 127 -20.96 0.74 -7.09
C ILE A 127 -20.43 0.77 -5.65
N PHE A 128 -20.06 -0.40 -5.12
CA PHE A 128 -19.46 -0.49 -3.78
C PHE A 128 -18.06 0.14 -3.69
N ALA A 129 -17.27 0.08 -4.77
CA ALA A 129 -15.97 0.76 -4.82
C ALA A 129 -16.15 2.29 -4.82
N ILE A 130 -17.18 2.79 -5.51
CA ILE A 130 -17.54 4.21 -5.52
C ILE A 130 -17.97 4.68 -4.12
N ILE A 131 -18.83 3.91 -3.44
CA ILE A 131 -19.28 4.22 -2.07
C ILE A 131 -18.10 4.19 -1.09
N GLY A 132 -17.28 3.13 -1.12
CA GLY A 132 -16.10 3.00 -0.28
C GLY A 132 -15.08 4.12 -0.51
N GLY A 133 -14.83 4.47 -1.77
CA GLY A 133 -13.96 5.58 -2.16
C GLY A 133 -14.48 6.92 -1.63
N THR A 134 -15.79 7.17 -1.72
CA THR A 134 -16.41 8.40 -1.21
C THR A 134 -16.24 8.54 0.30
N ILE A 135 -16.43 7.45 1.06
CA ILE A 135 -16.23 7.45 2.52
C ILE A 135 -14.76 7.74 2.88
N ILE A 136 -13.82 7.14 2.14
CA ILE A 136 -12.38 7.41 2.34
C ILE A 136 -12.07 8.88 2.06
N LEU A 137 -12.56 9.43 0.94
CA LEU A 137 -12.35 10.83 0.57
C LEU A 137 -12.87 11.78 1.67
N LEU A 138 -14.09 11.55 2.16
CA LEU A 138 -14.69 12.33 3.24
C LEU A 138 -13.89 12.24 4.54
N SER A 139 -13.38 11.05 4.87
CA SER A 139 -12.55 10.84 6.07
C SER A 139 -11.24 11.64 5.98
N VAL A 140 -10.59 11.64 4.81
CA VAL A 140 -9.35 12.39 4.58
C VAL A 140 -9.59 13.90 4.67
N ILE A 141 -10.66 14.40 4.03
CA ILE A 141 -11.05 15.81 4.10
C ILE A 141 -11.36 16.21 5.56
N TYR A 142 -12.07 15.35 6.30
CA TYR A 142 -12.40 15.60 7.70
C TYR A 142 -11.17 15.67 8.59
N ILE A 143 -10.22 14.76 8.42
CA ILE A 143 -8.96 14.76 9.19
C ILE A 143 -8.15 16.01 8.86
N ALA A 144 -7.96 16.33 7.58
CA ALA A 144 -7.25 17.54 7.15
C ALA A 144 -7.90 18.83 7.68
N TYR A 145 -9.24 18.88 7.71
CA TYR A 145 -9.99 20.00 8.29
C TYR A 145 -9.81 20.09 9.82
N ARG A 146 -9.83 18.94 10.51
CA ARG A 146 -9.62 18.88 11.96
C ARG A 146 -8.22 19.34 12.35
N GLU A 147 -7.20 18.92 11.60
CA GLU A 147 -5.79 19.28 11.83
C GLU A 147 -5.54 20.78 11.67
N ARG A 148 -6.09 21.38 10.61
CA ARG A 148 -6.05 22.85 10.42
C ARG A 148 -6.70 23.61 11.58
N ARG A 149 -7.68 23.00 12.26
CA ARG A 149 -8.39 23.61 13.38
C ARG A 149 -7.72 23.36 14.73
N SER A 150 -6.88 22.33 14.85
CA SER A 150 -6.09 22.04 16.07
C SER A 150 -4.75 22.78 16.14
N GLY A 151 -4.32 23.48 15.08
CA GLY A 151 -3.24 24.47 15.18
C GLY A 151 -1.87 23.92 15.62
N THR A 152 -1.51 22.72 15.15
CA THR A 152 -0.13 22.23 15.11
C THR A 152 0.34 22.19 13.67
#